data_AF-A0A1A8F0W0-F1
#
_entry.id   AF-A0A1A8F0W0-F1
#
_cell.length_a   1.000
_cell.length_b   1.000
_cell.length_c   1.000
_cell.angle_alpha   90.00
_cell.angle_beta   90.00
_cell.angle_gamma   90.00
#
_symmetry.space_group_name_H-M   'P 1'
#
loop_
_entity.id
_entity.type
_entity.pdbx_description
1 polymer ?
#
loop_
_entity_poly.entity_id
_entity_poly.type
_entity_poly.pdbx_seq_one_letter_code
_entity_poly.pdbx_strand_id
1 'polypeptide(L)'
;KFQTKFPSELESRIERTLFEDTVKTLNNFYAEAEKIGGQSYLEGCLACVTAYLIFLCMETRYEKVLKKISKYIQEQNEKIYAPRGLIITDPIERGMRVIEISIYEERGSSSSSSGSSSVSGSTAR
;
A
#
# COMPACT_ATOMS: atom_id res chain seq x y z
N LYS A 1 10.21 4.03 12.27
CA LYS A 1 10.74 3.92 10.89
C LYS A 1 10.82 2.43 10.49
N PHE A 2 10.34 2.07 9.31
CA PHE A 2 10.40 0.72 8.75
C PHE A 2 11.79 0.39 8.19
N GLN A 3 12.17 -0.89 8.29
CA GLN A 3 13.41 -1.40 7.70
C GLN A 3 13.29 -1.50 6.18
N THR A 4 14.36 -1.17 5.46
CA THR A 4 14.47 -1.27 4.00
C THR A 4 15.11 -2.60 3.57
N LYS A 5 15.16 -3.60 4.45
CA LYS A 5 15.70 -4.91 4.09
C LYS A 5 14.79 -5.55 3.04
N PHE A 6 15.33 -5.76 1.85
CA PHE A 6 14.59 -6.35 0.74
C PHE A 6 14.33 -7.84 0.99
N PRO A 7 13.06 -8.30 0.94
CA PRO A 7 12.71 -9.70 1.04
C PRO A 7 13.15 -10.48 -0.22
N SER A 8 13.83 -11.60 -0.05
CA SER A 8 14.29 -12.48 -1.14
C SER A 8 13.14 -13.02 -1.99
N GLU A 9 11.95 -13.13 -1.41
CA GLU A 9 10.71 -13.58 -2.06
C GLU A 9 10.19 -12.59 -3.10
N LEU A 10 10.60 -11.31 -3.01
CA LEU A 10 10.18 -10.24 -3.92
C LEU A 10 11.17 -10.02 -5.09
N GLU A 11 12.33 -10.68 -5.09
CA GLU A 11 13.43 -10.45 -6.04
C GLU A 11 13.05 -10.76 -7.50
N SER A 12 12.09 -11.69 -7.70
CA SER A 12 11.59 -12.04 -9.03
C SER A 12 10.40 -11.20 -9.50
N ARG A 13 9.84 -10.34 -8.65
CA ARG A 13 8.58 -9.63 -8.89
C ARG A 13 8.72 -8.10 -8.93
N ILE A 14 9.65 -7.53 -8.15
CA ILE A 14 9.85 -6.08 -8.08
C ILE A 14 11.34 -5.74 -7.98
N GLU A 15 11.73 -4.61 -8.55
CA GLU A 15 13.10 -4.12 -8.46
C GLU A 15 13.40 -3.62 -7.05
N ARG A 16 14.61 -3.92 -6.55
CA ARG A 16 15.07 -3.54 -5.21
C ARG A 16 15.02 -2.03 -4.98
N THR A 17 15.43 -1.26 -5.98
CA THR A 17 15.40 0.21 -5.99
C THR A 17 14.00 0.75 -5.74
N LEU A 18 13.01 0.16 -6.41
CA LEU A 18 11.62 0.61 -6.38
C LEU A 18 10.94 0.28 -5.04
N PHE A 19 11.24 -0.87 -4.46
CA PHE A 19 10.85 -1.21 -3.09
C PHE A 19 11.49 -0.27 -2.07
N GLU A 20 12.80 -0.06 -2.15
CA GLU A 20 13.51 0.84 -1.24
C GLU A 20 12.99 2.28 -1.31
N ASP A 21 12.68 2.77 -2.50
CA ASP A 21 12.10 4.09 -2.71
C ASP A 21 10.68 4.19 -2.14
N THR A 22 9.86 3.16 -2.29
CA THR A 22 8.53 3.10 -1.67
C THR A 22 8.64 3.16 -0.15
N VAL A 23 9.51 2.34 0.45
CA VAL A 23 9.71 2.28 1.90
C VAL A 23 10.35 3.57 2.43
N LYS A 24 11.29 4.19 1.71
CA LYS A 24 11.83 5.51 2.04
C LYS A 24 10.76 6.59 2.01
N THR A 25 9.92 6.60 0.98
CA THR A 25 8.84 7.57 0.84
C THR A 25 7.81 7.43 1.95
N LEU A 26 7.40 6.19 2.27
CA LEU A 26 6.55 5.90 3.42
C LEU A 26 7.20 6.39 4.72
N ASN A 27 8.46 6.04 4.96
CA ASN A 27 9.19 6.50 6.13
C ASN A 27 9.27 8.03 6.23
N ASN A 28 9.41 8.73 5.11
CA ASN A 28 9.39 10.19 5.08
C ASN A 28 8.00 10.73 5.42
N PHE A 29 6.92 10.14 4.89
CA PHE A 29 5.55 10.55 5.27
C PHE A 29 5.27 10.34 6.77
N TYR A 30 5.74 9.24 7.35
CA TYR A 30 5.62 9.02 8.80
C TYR A 30 6.51 9.98 9.60
N ALA A 31 7.72 10.28 9.14
CA ALA A 31 8.59 11.27 9.78
C ALA A 31 8.03 12.70 9.68
N GLU A 32 7.40 13.06 8.56
CA GLU A 32 6.65 14.32 8.41
C GLU A 32 5.46 14.36 9.38
N ALA A 33 4.72 13.26 9.52
CA ALA A 33 3.63 13.15 10.48
C ALA A 33 4.11 13.44 11.92
N GLU A 34 5.27 12.89 12.30
CA GLU A 34 5.89 13.11 13.60
C GLU A 34 6.42 14.54 13.78
N LYS A 35 7.05 15.12 12.74
CA LYS A 35 7.70 16.44 12.83
C LYS A 35 6.71 17.61 12.76
N ILE A 36 5.63 17.49 11.97
CA ILE A 36 4.53 18.48 11.92
C ILE A 36 3.80 18.54 13.27
N GLY A 37 3.84 17.47 14.07
CA GLY A 37 3.32 17.44 15.44
C GLY A 37 4.07 18.34 16.43
N GLY A 38 5.35 18.65 16.19
CA GLY A 38 6.22 19.32 17.16
C GLY A 38 6.38 20.83 17.01
N GLN A 39 6.31 21.37 15.79
CA GLN A 39 6.65 22.79 15.53
C GLN A 39 5.44 23.71 15.29
N SER A 40 4.30 23.20 14.81
CA SER A 40 3.17 24.04 14.39
C SER A 40 2.09 24.31 15.45
N TYR A 41 2.31 23.94 16.72
CA TYR A 41 1.23 23.94 17.72
C TYR A 41 1.48 24.80 18.97
N LEU A 42 2.71 25.22 19.25
CA LEU A 42 2.96 26.14 20.37
C LEU A 42 2.29 27.51 20.13
N GLU A 43 2.22 27.99 18.89
CA GLU A 43 1.43 29.19 18.54
C GLU A 43 -0.09 28.94 18.50
N GLY A 44 -0.52 27.73 18.15
CA GLY A 44 -1.95 27.41 17.97
C GLY A 44 -2.71 27.00 19.22
N CYS A 45 -2.03 26.42 20.24
CA CYS A 45 -2.71 25.89 21.43
C CYS A 45 -2.36 26.54 22.77
N LEU A 46 -1.50 27.57 22.79
CA LEU A 46 -1.48 28.52 23.93
C LEU A 46 -2.82 29.28 24.06
N ALA A 47 -3.61 29.38 22.98
CA ALA A 47 -4.83 30.18 22.91
C ALA A 47 -6.15 29.47 23.33
N CYS A 48 -6.25 28.14 23.40
CA CYS A 48 -7.56 27.46 23.60
C CYS A 48 -7.51 26.13 24.39
N VAL A 49 -7.12 26.19 25.67
CA VAL A 49 -7.75 25.53 26.84
C VAL A 49 -8.16 24.02 26.73
N THR A 50 -7.31 23.17 27.35
CA THR A 50 -7.55 21.80 27.91
C THR A 50 -7.35 20.53 27.05
N ALA A 51 -6.76 19.51 27.68
CA ALA A 51 -6.20 18.28 27.11
C ALA A 51 -7.15 17.41 26.26
N TYR A 52 -8.46 17.49 26.49
CA TYR A 52 -9.45 16.70 25.74
C TYR A 52 -9.55 17.12 24.27
N LEU A 53 -9.50 18.43 23.98
CA LEU A 53 -9.48 18.91 22.60
C LEU A 53 -8.12 18.69 21.95
N ILE A 54 -7.02 18.65 22.71
CA ILE A 54 -5.70 18.30 22.15
C ILE A 54 -5.71 16.85 21.65
N PHE A 55 -6.32 15.92 22.40
CA PHE A 55 -6.49 14.54 21.96
C PHE A 55 -7.37 14.45 20.71
N LEU A 56 -8.52 15.13 20.66
CA LEU A 56 -9.39 15.21 19.48
C LEU A 56 -8.71 15.89 18.26
N CYS A 57 -7.97 16.97 18.48
CA CYS A 57 -7.23 17.67 17.42
C CYS A 57 -6.01 16.89 16.96
N MET A 58 -5.39 16.06 17.82
CA MET A 58 -4.38 15.11 17.41
C MET A 58 -5.01 13.98 16.61
N GLU A 59 -6.11 13.39 17.07
CA GLU A 59 -6.83 12.32 16.39
C GLU A 59 -7.24 12.73 14.97
N THR A 60 -7.93 13.87 14.82
CA THR A 60 -8.37 14.38 13.50
C THR A 60 -7.21 14.78 12.56
N ARG A 61 -6.06 15.22 13.10
CA ARG A 61 -4.87 15.55 12.28
C ARG A 61 -4.08 14.31 11.90
N TYR A 62 -3.92 13.39 12.84
CA TYR A 62 -3.29 12.11 12.60
C TYR A 62 -4.07 11.37 11.53
N GLU A 63 -5.40 11.32 11.64
CA GLU A 63 -6.28 10.78 10.59
C GLU A 63 -6.07 11.43 9.21
N LYS A 64 -5.87 12.75 9.13
CA LYS A 64 -5.62 13.42 7.83
C LYS A 64 -4.31 12.95 7.20
N VAL A 65 -3.25 12.81 7.99
CA VAL A 65 -1.95 12.34 7.50
C VAL A 65 -2.00 10.85 7.16
N LEU A 66 -2.67 10.05 8.00
CA LEU A 66 -2.93 8.64 7.75
C LEU A 66 -3.69 8.44 6.44
N LYS A 67 -4.75 9.21 6.17
CA LYS A 67 -5.47 9.19 4.89
C LYS A 67 -4.58 9.49 3.69
N LYS A 68 -3.61 10.40 3.83
CA LYS A 68 -2.62 10.69 2.78
C LYS A 68 -1.72 9.48 2.51
N ILE A 69 -1.31 8.78 3.56
CA ILE A 69 -0.49 7.55 3.46
C ILE A 69 -1.30 6.42 2.83
N SER A 70 -2.52 6.17 3.28
CA SER A 70 -3.43 5.16 2.70
C SER A 70 -3.65 5.40 1.21
N LYS A 71 -3.89 6.66 0.81
CA LYS A 71 -4.04 7.04 -0.60
C LYS A 71 -2.76 6.77 -1.41
N TYR A 72 -1.59 7.12 -0.87
CA TYR A 72 -0.32 6.82 -1.53
C TYR A 72 -0.11 5.31 -1.73
N ILE A 73 -0.39 4.50 -0.70
CA ILE A 73 -0.28 3.03 -0.79
C ILE A 73 -1.23 2.49 -1.84
N GLN A 74 -2.47 2.98 -1.89
CA GLN A 74 -3.44 2.57 -2.89
C GLN A 74 -2.98 2.92 -4.31
N GLU A 75 -2.46 4.13 -4.53
CA GLU A 75 -1.91 4.52 -5.82
C GLU A 75 -0.70 3.68 -6.23
N GLN A 76 0.19 3.33 -5.29
CA GLN A 76 1.31 2.43 -5.57
C GLN A 76 0.82 1.03 -5.90
N ASN A 77 -0.19 0.54 -5.18
CA ASN A 77 -0.81 -0.75 -5.46
C ASN A 77 -1.37 -0.77 -6.88
N GLU A 78 -2.18 0.19 -7.28
CA GLU A 78 -2.78 0.21 -8.63
C GLU A 78 -1.74 0.36 -9.74
N LYS A 79 -0.73 1.23 -9.56
CA LYS A 79 0.24 1.55 -10.63
C LYS A 79 1.38 0.55 -10.74
N ILE A 80 1.80 -0.05 -9.63
CA ILE A 80 3.08 -0.77 -9.55
C ILE A 80 2.90 -2.19 -9.04
N TYR A 81 2.30 -2.38 -7.87
CA TYR A 81 2.29 -3.68 -7.19
C TYR A 81 1.23 -4.63 -7.76
N ALA A 82 0.04 -4.15 -8.06
CA ALA A 82 -1.07 -4.97 -8.55
C ALA A 82 -0.79 -5.64 -9.92
N PRO A 83 -0.20 -4.94 -10.92
CA PRO A 83 0.21 -5.58 -12.18
C PRO A 83 1.28 -6.67 -12.00
N ARG A 84 1.95 -6.72 -10.84
CA ARG A 84 3.01 -7.68 -10.51
C ARG A 84 2.51 -8.82 -9.61
N GLY A 85 1.20 -8.84 -9.29
CA GLY A 85 0.60 -9.80 -8.36
C GLY A 85 0.96 -9.52 -6.90
N LEU A 86 1.22 -8.26 -6.56
CA LEU A 86 1.58 -7.82 -5.22
C LEU A 86 0.54 -6.83 -4.70
N ILE A 87 0.26 -6.86 -3.41
CA ILE A 87 -0.52 -5.81 -2.75
C ILE A 87 0.11 -5.45 -1.41
N ILE A 88 0.34 -4.16 -1.21
CA ILE A 88 0.74 -3.62 0.08
C ILE A 88 -0.52 -3.39 0.91
N THR A 89 -0.60 -4.04 2.07
CA THR A 89 -1.65 -3.75 3.05
C THR A 89 -1.25 -2.52 3.86
N ASP A 90 -2.21 -1.63 4.12
CA ASP A 90 -1.97 -0.42 4.88
C ASP A 90 -1.39 -0.76 6.27
N PRO A 91 -0.20 -0.25 6.64
CA PRO A 91 0.39 -0.48 7.95
C PRO A 91 -0.54 -0.09 9.11
N ILE A 92 -1.46 0.85 8.92
CA ILE A 92 -2.43 1.29 9.94
C ILE A 92 -3.28 0.11 10.43
N GLU A 93 -3.73 -0.77 9.52
CA GLU A 93 -4.52 -1.96 9.86
C GLU A 93 -3.74 -2.95 10.73
N ARG A 94 -2.40 -2.85 10.72
CA ARG A 94 -1.48 -3.64 11.55
C ARG A 94 -0.93 -2.86 12.76
N GLY A 95 -1.54 -1.72 13.09
CA GLY A 95 -1.10 -0.85 14.19
C GLY A 95 0.23 -0.16 13.91
N MET A 96 0.55 0.07 12.63
CA MET A 96 1.75 0.74 12.11
C MET A 96 3.09 0.05 12.42
N ARG A 97 3.03 -1.21 12.87
CA ARG A 97 4.22 -1.96 13.30
C ARG A 97 4.95 -2.62 12.14
N VAL A 98 4.23 -3.00 11.09
CA VAL A 98 4.76 -3.76 9.96
C VAL A 98 4.17 -3.25 8.64
N ILE A 99 4.95 -3.37 7.57
CA ILE A 99 4.45 -3.26 6.19
C ILE A 99 4.26 -4.70 5.71
N GLU A 100 3.03 -5.06 5.36
CA GLU A 100 2.71 -6.38 4.83
C GLU A 100 2.56 -6.30 3.31
N ILE A 101 3.19 -7.26 2.63
CA ILE A 101 3.13 -7.40 1.18
C ILE A 101 2.58 -8.79 0.90
N SER A 102 1.37 -8.85 0.38
CA SER A 102 0.75 -10.10 -0.03
C SER A 102 1.04 -10.36 -1.51
N ILE A 103 1.45 -11.59 -1.81
CA ILE A 103 1.61 -12.07 -3.18
C ILE A 103 0.32 -12.80 -3.54
N TYR A 104 -0.40 -12.30 -4.54
CA TYR A 104 -1.53 -13.01 -5.12
C TYR A 104 -1.16 -13.48 -6.52
N GLU A 105 -1.22 -14.78 -6.72
CA GLU A 105 -1.28 -15.32 -8.07
C GLU A 105 -2.69 -15.05 -8.57
N GLU A 106 -2.82 -14.17 -9.57
CA GLU A 106 -3.96 -14.29 -10.47
C GLU A 106 -3.82 -15.67 -11.09
N ARG A 107 -4.52 -16.66 -10.52
CA ARG A 107 -4.81 -17.91 -11.22
C ARG A 107 -5.55 -17.47 -12.45
N GLY A 108 -4.79 -17.22 -13.51
CA GLY A 108 -5.31 -16.92 -14.82
C GLY A 108 -6.41 -17.91 -15.06
N SER A 109 -7.60 -17.38 -15.32
CA SER A 109 -8.69 -18.08 -15.98
C SER A 109 -8.05 -19.03 -16.96
N SER A 110 -7.99 -20.31 -16.59
CA SER A 110 -7.43 -21.34 -17.45
C SER A 110 -8.16 -21.19 -18.75
N SER A 111 -7.46 -20.67 -19.75
CA SER A 111 -7.93 -20.59 -21.11
C SER A 111 -8.22 -22.04 -21.48
N SER A 112 -9.49 -22.42 -21.38
CA SER A 112 -10.01 -23.62 -22.00
C SER A 112 -9.91 -23.37 -23.50
N SER A 113 -8.68 -23.54 -23.99
CA SER A 113 -8.32 -23.72 -25.37
C SER A 113 -8.84 -25.09 -25.78
N SER A 114 -10.16 -25.18 -25.96
CA SER A 114 -10.76 -26.27 -26.74
C SER A 114 -10.47 -26.00 -28.22
N GLY A 115 -9.21 -26.22 -28.59
CA GLY A 115 -8.76 -26.29 -29.97
C GLY A 115 -9.18 -27.61 -30.59
N SER A 116 -10.19 -27.53 -31.46
CA SER A 116 -10.34 -28.22 -32.75
C SER A 116 -10.00 -29.72 -32.88
N SER A 117 -11.00 -30.49 -33.30
CA SER A 117 -10.78 -31.53 -34.31
C SER A 117 -11.95 -31.58 -35.30
N SER A 118 -11.69 -31.09 -36.51
CA SER A 118 -12.46 -31.35 -37.72
C SER A 118 -12.42 -32.84 -38.07
N VAL A 119 -13.58 -33.45 -38.34
CA VAL A 119 -13.66 -34.63 -39.22
C VAL A 119 -14.87 -34.49 -40.15
N SER A 120 -14.57 -34.51 -41.44
CA SER A 120 -15.49 -34.60 -42.57
C SER A 120 -16.16 -35.97 -42.61
N GLY A 121 -17.41 -36.06 -43.07
CA GLY A 121 -18.04 -37.36 -43.38
C GLY A 121 -19.52 -37.28 -43.72
N SER A 122 -19.81 -37.26 -45.01
CA SER A 122 -21.12 -37.34 -45.67
C SER A 122 -22.00 -38.49 -45.19
N THR A 123 -23.34 -38.37 -45.27
CA THR A 123 -24.22 -39.15 -46.18
C THR A 123 -25.70 -38.94 -45.83
N ALA A 124 -26.48 -38.62 -46.86
CA ALA A 124 -27.94 -38.53 -46.85
C ALA A 124 -28.60 -39.92 -46.75
N ARG A 125 -29.74 -39.98 -46.08
CA ARG A 125 -30.86 -40.88 -46.40
C ARG A 125 -32.11 -40.43 -45.68
#